data_AF-A0A199UT82-F1
#
_entry.id   AF-A0A199UT82-F1
#
_cell.length_a   1.000
_cell.length_b   1.000
_cell.length_c   1.000
_cell.angle_alpha   90.00
_cell.angle_beta   90.00
_cell.angle_gamma   90.00
#
_symmetry.space_group_name_H-M   'P 1'
#
loop_
_entity.id
_entity.type
_entity.pdbx_description
1 polymer ?
#
loop_
_entity_poly.entity_id
_entity_poly.type
_entity_poly.pdbx_seq_one_letter_code
_entity_poly.pdbx_strand_id
1 'polypeptide(L)'
;MKIRVTVSSSKTQFIFDDVFSKLVAAAQPIPGFRRIPKDILLHIIGPSKVNRQTIEKIVNCTVAEFVEKEGIKVSKDLKVEQNLVALEAAFQPGKDFVFDAILASGLHL
;
A
#
# COMPACT_ATOMS: atom_id res chain seq x y z
N MET A 1 13.55 16.83 -6.12
CA MET A 1 12.49 17.50 -5.31
C MET A 1 11.87 16.47 -4.37
N LYS A 2 11.69 16.80 -3.08
CA LYS A 2 10.98 15.94 -2.13
C LYS A 2 9.51 16.32 -2.10
N ILE A 3 8.64 15.31 -2.14
CA ILE A 3 7.19 15.44 -2.17
C ILE A 3 6.64 14.64 -0.99
N ARG A 4 5.83 15.29 -0.16
CA ARG A 4 5.05 14.61 0.87
C ARG A 4 3.72 14.16 0.29
N VAL A 5 3.45 12.88 0.38
CA VAL A 5 2.24 12.26 -0.17
C VAL A 5 1.34 11.84 0.97
N THR A 6 0.09 12.28 0.94
CA THR A 6 -0.94 11.90 1.90
C THR A 6 -2.01 11.08 1.19
N VAL A 7 -2.29 9.89 1.71
CA VAL A 7 -3.32 8.98 1.23
C VAL A 7 -4.44 8.94 2.28
N SER A 8 -5.67 9.21 1.86
CA SER A 8 -6.81 9.32 2.78
C SER A 8 -7.16 8.00 3.46
N SER A 9 -7.65 8.08 4.69
CA SER A 9 -8.21 6.97 5.48
C SER A 9 -9.18 6.07 4.72
N SER A 10 -10.06 6.64 3.89
CA SER A 10 -10.98 5.87 3.05
C SER A 10 -10.25 5.02 2.00
N LYS A 11 -9.22 5.59 1.38
CA LYS A 11 -8.42 4.92 0.35
C LYS A 11 -7.50 3.86 0.96
N THR A 12 -6.90 4.14 2.12
CA THR A 12 -6.08 3.15 2.85
C THR A 12 -6.92 1.96 3.29
N GLN A 13 -8.13 2.20 3.82
CA GLN A 13 -9.07 1.13 4.18
C GLN A 13 -9.48 0.30 2.97
N PHE A 14 -9.85 0.94 1.86
CA PHE A 14 -10.25 0.26 0.64
C PHE A 14 -9.15 -0.66 0.09
N ILE A 15 -7.92 -0.15 0.02
CA ILE A 15 -6.78 -0.95 -0.49
C ILE A 15 -6.46 -2.10 0.47
N PHE A 16 -6.53 -1.87 1.78
CA PHE A 16 -6.37 -2.93 2.78
C PHE A 16 -7.40 -4.04 2.59
N ASP A 17 -8.68 -3.70 2.43
CA ASP A 17 -9.76 -4.67 2.25
C ASP A 17 -9.62 -5.47 0.94
N ASP A 18 -9.19 -4.82 -0.14
CA ASP A 18 -8.87 -5.49 -1.42
C ASP A 18 -7.69 -6.47 -1.29
N VAL A 19 -6.58 -6.05 -0.67
CA VAL A 19 -5.41 -6.93 -0.45
C VAL A 19 -5.78 -8.09 0.48
N PHE A 20 -6.46 -7.79 1.58
CA PHE A 20 -6.88 -8.80 2.55
C PHE A 20 -7.79 -9.84 1.93
N SER A 21 -8.83 -9.43 1.19
CA SER A 21 -9.75 -10.36 0.52
C SER A 21 -9.04 -11.28 -0.48
N LYS A 22 -8.06 -10.77 -1.23
CA LYS A 22 -7.24 -11.58 -2.15
C LYS A 22 -6.37 -12.59 -1.43
N LEU A 23 -5.77 -12.22 -0.29
CA LEU A 23 -4.99 -13.14 0.53
C LEU A 23 -5.87 -14.22 1.18
N VAL A 24 -7.08 -13.87 1.64
CA VAL A 24 -8.07 -14.84 2.13
C VAL A 24 -8.45 -15.82 1.02
N ALA A 25 -8.75 -15.34 -0.18
CA ALA A 25 -9.12 -16.19 -1.31
C ALA A 25 -7.99 -17.16 -1.70
N ALA A 26 -6.73 -16.70 -1.62
CA ALA A 26 -5.55 -17.51 -1.93
C ALA A 26 -5.22 -18.56 -0.86
N ALA A 27 -5.62 -18.36 0.40
CA ALA A 27 -5.30 -19.26 1.52
C ALA A 27 -6.08 -20.59 1.52
N GLN A 28 -6.99 -20.79 0.55
CA GLN A 28 -8.00 -21.86 0.50
C GLN A 28 -9.02 -21.79 1.65
N PRO A 29 -10.30 -22.14 1.41
CA PRO A 29 -11.28 -22.25 2.49
C PRO A 29 -10.87 -23.35 3.48
N ILE A 30 -10.89 -23.08 4.78
CA ILE A 30 -10.69 -24.12 5.79
C ILE A 30 -11.91 -25.06 5.74
N PRO A 31 -11.75 -26.35 5.38
CA PRO A 31 -12.85 -27.28 5.34
C PRO A 31 -13.60 -27.32 6.68
N GLY A 32 -14.93 -27.19 6.64
CA GLY A 32 -15.78 -27.23 7.85
C GLY A 32 -16.08 -25.86 8.49
N PHE A 33 -15.42 -24.78 8.09
CA PHE A 33 -15.73 -23.44 8.59
C PHE A 33 -16.46 -22.60 7.55
N ARG A 34 -17.78 -22.42 7.73
CA ARG A 34 -18.61 -21.61 6.80
C ARG A 34 -18.36 -20.10 6.92
N ARG A 35 -18.00 -19.61 8.11
CA ARG A 35 -17.72 -18.19 8.39
C ARG A 35 -16.66 -18.07 9.49
N ILE A 36 -15.52 -17.49 9.16
CA ILE A 36 -14.45 -17.17 10.11
C ILE A 36 -14.45 -15.64 10.29
N PRO A 37 -14.45 -15.12 11.53
CA PRO A 37 -14.28 -13.69 11.80
C PRO A 37 -13.05 -13.10 11.11
N LYS A 38 -13.17 -11.84 10.66
CA LYS A 38 -12.14 -11.14 9.88
C LYS A 38 -10.82 -11.02 10.64
N ASP A 39 -10.90 -10.74 11.93
CA ASP A 39 -9.76 -10.64 12.85
C ASP A 39 -9.01 -11.97 13.00
N ILE A 40 -9.72 -13.10 13.03
CA ILE A 40 -9.11 -14.43 13.06
C ILE A 40 -8.41 -14.73 11.73
N LEU A 41 -9.07 -14.45 10.60
CA LEU A 41 -8.46 -14.59 9.27
C LEU A 41 -7.20 -13.72 9.13
N LEU A 42 -7.21 -12.51 9.70
CA LEU A 42 -6.04 -11.62 9.72
C LEU A 42 -4.87 -12.21 10.51
N HIS A 43 -5.13 -12.83 11.65
CA HIS A 43 -4.11 -13.55 12.41
C HIS A 43 -3.56 -14.76 11.65
N ILE A 44 -4.41 -15.53 10.97
CA ILE A 44 -4.00 -16.70 10.18
C ILE A 44 -3.11 -16.29 9.00
N ILE A 45 -3.48 -15.23 8.30
CA ILE A 45 -2.72 -14.74 7.14
C ILE A 45 -1.41 -14.06 7.57
N GLY A 46 -1.42 -13.41 8.73
CA GLY A 46 -0.30 -12.65 9.26
C GLY A 46 -0.48 -11.15 9.04
N PRO A 47 -0.71 -10.34 10.09
CA PRO A 47 -0.94 -8.90 9.97
C PRO A 47 0.17 -8.16 9.22
N SER A 48 1.44 -8.48 9.50
CA SER A 48 2.60 -7.88 8.80
C SER A 48 2.59 -8.18 7.30
N LYS A 49 2.23 -9.40 6.89
CA LYS A 49 2.12 -9.78 5.47
C LYS A 49 1.06 -8.94 4.75
N VAL A 50 -0.11 -8.78 5.37
CA VAL A 50 -1.20 -7.97 4.80
C VAL A 50 -0.80 -6.50 4.72
N ASN A 51 -0.22 -5.94 5.78
CA ASN A 51 0.19 -4.54 5.84
C ASN A 51 1.27 -4.23 4.80
N ARG A 52 2.29 -5.08 4.68
CA ARG A 52 3.36 -4.91 3.69
C ARG A 52 2.81 -4.84 2.27
N GLN A 53 1.98 -5.81 1.87
CA GLN A 53 1.38 -5.81 0.54
C GLN A 53 0.44 -4.63 0.32
N THR A 54 -0.24 -4.19 1.37
CA THR A 54 -1.11 -3.00 1.33
C THR A 54 -0.28 -1.74 1.09
N ILE A 55 0.83 -1.55 1.81
CA ILE A 55 1.74 -0.41 1.65
C ILE A 55 2.35 -0.41 0.25
N GLU A 56 2.87 -1.56 -0.22
CA GLU A 56 3.42 -1.71 -1.57
C GLU A 56 2.37 -1.31 -2.62
N LYS A 57 1.11 -1.75 -2.46
CA LYS A 57 0.02 -1.38 -3.36
C LYS A 57 -0.36 0.10 -3.28
N ILE A 58 -0.44 0.68 -2.08
CA ILE A 58 -0.72 2.12 -1.89
C ILE A 58 0.32 2.96 -2.62
N VAL A 59 1.60 2.66 -2.41
CA VAL A 59 2.70 3.36 -3.08
C VAL A 59 2.55 3.22 -4.59
N ASN A 60 2.45 2.00 -5.11
CA ASN A 60 2.37 1.76 -6.55
C ASN A 60 1.18 2.48 -7.21
N CYS A 61 -0.02 2.41 -6.62
CA CYS A 61 -1.20 3.11 -7.13
C CYS A 61 -1.02 4.63 -7.10
N THR A 62 -0.47 5.17 -6.00
CA THR A 62 -0.30 6.61 -5.84
C THR A 62 0.76 7.18 -6.79
N VAL A 63 1.85 6.44 -7.00
CA VAL A 63 2.86 6.77 -8.01
C VAL A 63 2.27 6.74 -9.42
N ALA A 64 1.49 5.71 -9.76
CA ALA A 64 0.85 5.60 -11.06
C ALA A 64 -0.12 6.77 -11.33
N GLU A 65 -0.95 7.14 -10.34
CA GLU A 65 -1.87 8.28 -10.44
C GLU A 65 -1.14 9.62 -10.62
N PHE A 66 0.00 9.81 -9.94
CA PHE A 66 0.81 11.02 -10.08
C PHE A 66 1.41 11.16 -11.48
N VAL A 67 1.91 10.05 -12.01
CA VAL A 67 2.50 9.98 -13.35
C VAL A 67 1.48 10.27 -14.43
N GLU A 68 0.30 9.68 -14.32
CA GLU A 68 -0.78 9.86 -15.31
C GLU A 68 -1.23 11.33 -15.36
N LYS A 69 -1.30 11.99 -14.20
CA LYS A 69 -1.69 13.40 -14.10
C LYS A 69 -0.61 14.36 -14.62
N GLU A 70 0.66 14.08 -14.34
CA GLU A 70 1.78 14.98 -14.65
C GLU A 70 2.49 14.65 -15.98
N GLY A 71 2.10 13.58 -16.68
CA GLY A 71 2.69 13.17 -17.97
C GLY A 71 4.15 12.69 -17.87
N ILE A 72 4.58 12.26 -16.68
CA ILE A 72 5.96 11.83 -16.40
C ILE A 72 6.19 10.42 -16.97
N LYS A 73 7.37 10.11 -17.53
CA LYS A 73 7.70 8.73 -17.97
C LYS A 73 8.26 7.92 -16.78
N VAL A 74 7.49 6.97 -16.25
CA VAL A 74 7.85 6.21 -15.03
C VAL A 74 9.10 5.35 -15.22
N SER A 75 10.09 5.55 -14.36
CA SER A 75 10.85 4.48 -13.66
C SER A 75 12.12 5.00 -13.00
N LYS A 76 12.73 6.07 -13.49
CA LYS A 76 13.99 6.61 -12.91
C LYS A 76 13.79 7.68 -11.85
N ASP A 77 12.64 8.36 -11.88
CA ASP A 77 12.52 9.64 -11.20
C ASP A 77 11.85 9.58 -9.84
N LEU A 78 10.86 8.71 -9.59
CA LEU A 78 10.16 8.71 -8.29
C LEU A 78 10.60 7.55 -7.39
N LYS A 79 11.15 7.85 -6.22
CA LYS A 79 11.60 6.87 -5.21
C LYS A 79 10.99 7.18 -3.84
N VAL A 80 10.47 6.16 -3.16
CA VAL A 80 10.08 6.30 -1.75
C VAL A 80 11.33 6.37 -0.88
N GLU A 81 11.39 7.35 0.00
CA GLU A 81 12.58 7.61 0.84
C GLU A 81 12.64 6.71 2.07
N GLN A 82 11.48 6.44 2.66
CA GLN A 82 11.35 5.63 3.86
C GLN A 82 11.52 4.14 3.52
N ASN A 83 12.25 3.43 4.38
CA ASN A 83 12.30 1.97 4.27
C ASN A 83 10.96 1.34 4.69
N LEU A 84 10.77 0.08 4.31
CA LEU A 84 9.53 -0.63 4.56
C LEU A 84 9.18 -0.75 6.05
N VAL A 85 10.17 -0.92 6.93
CA VAL A 85 9.95 -1.04 8.39
C VAL A 85 9.35 0.26 8.95
N ALA A 86 9.86 1.42 8.53
CA ALA A 86 9.33 2.72 8.94
C ALA A 86 7.91 2.95 8.40
N LEU A 87 7.64 2.54 7.16
CA LEU A 87 6.30 2.61 6.56
C LEU A 87 5.31 1.70 7.30
N GLU A 88 5.71 0.48 7.63
CA GLU A 88 4.89 -0.47 8.40
C GLU A 88 4.56 0.07 9.80
N ALA A 89 5.52 0.70 10.49
CA ALA A 89 5.30 1.29 11.80
C ALA A 89 4.31 2.48 11.77
N ALA A 90 4.26 3.22 10.66
CA ALA A 90 3.35 4.35 10.47
C ALA A 90 1.99 3.95 9.88
N PHE A 91 1.86 2.75 9.35
CA PHE A 91 0.66 2.32 8.64
C PHE A 91 -0.41 1.77 9.59
N GLN A 92 -1.61 2.33 9.49
CA GLN A 92 -2.82 1.77 10.08
C GLN A 92 -3.96 1.84 9.06
N PRO A 93 -4.65 0.72 8.77
CA PRO A 93 -5.80 0.76 7.87
C PRO A 93 -6.91 1.65 8.47
N GLY A 94 -7.57 2.43 7.61
CA GLY A 94 -8.59 3.38 8.06
C GLY A 94 -8.05 4.66 8.69
N LYS A 95 -6.73 4.88 8.63
CA LYS A 95 -6.09 6.16 8.97
C LYS A 95 -5.43 6.77 7.74
N ASP A 96 -5.25 8.07 7.77
CA ASP A 96 -4.45 8.75 6.76
C ASP A 96 -3.02 8.21 6.83
N PHE A 97 -2.46 7.92 5.66
CA PHE A 97 -1.11 7.39 5.54
C PHE A 97 -0.24 8.39 4.80
N VAL A 98 0.90 8.74 5.39
CA VAL A 98 1.81 9.75 4.88
C VAL A 98 3.15 9.12 4.62
N PHE A 99 3.67 9.33 3.41
CA PHE A 99 5.03 8.93 3.05
C PHE A 99 5.71 10.00 2.21
N ASP A 100 7.03 9.96 2.25
CA ASP A 100 7.87 10.87 1.50
C ASP A 100 8.37 10.20 0.22
N ALA A 101 8.26 10.91 -0.90
CA ALA A 101 8.79 10.50 -2.20
C ALA A 101 9.77 11.54 -2.74
N ILE A 102 10.82 11.08 -3.40
CA ILE A 102 11.81 11.90 -4.07
C ILE A 102 11.55 11.78 -5.57
N LEU A 103 11.26 12.92 -6.20
CA LEU A 103 11.27 13.08 -7.64
C LEU A 103 12.66 13.55 -8.08
N ALA A 104 13.44 12.68 -8.72
CA ALA A 104 14.67 13.02 -9.40
C ALA A 104 14.31 13.79 -10.66
N SER A 105 14.82 15.01 -10.78
CA SER A 105 14.72 15.78 -12.00
C SER A 105 15.72 15.22 -13.01
N GLY A 106 15.24 14.63 -14.09
CA GLY A 106 16.05 14.52 -15.30
C GLY A 106 16.35 15.92 -15.80
N LEU A 107 17.61 16.37 -15.68
CA LEU A 107 18.09 17.53 -16.44
C LEU A 107 17.87 17.21 -17.92
N HIS A 108 16.90 17.87 -18.54
CA HIS A 108 16.95 18.10 -19.97
C HIS A 108 18.00 19.20 -20.20
N LEU A 109 19.22 18.78 -20.49
CA LEU A 109 20.21 19.59 -21.20
C LEU A 109 19.88 19.59 -22.70
#